data_AF-A0A0F9R5G2-F1
#
_entry.id   AF-A0A0F9R5G2-F1
#
_cell.length_a   1.000
_cell.length_b   1.000
_cell.length_c   1.000
_cell.angle_alpha   90.00
_cell.angle_beta   90.00
_cell.angle_gamma   90.00
#
_symmetry.space_group_name_H-M   'P 1'
#
loop_
_entity.id
_entity.type
_entity.pdbx_description
1 polymer ?
#
loop_
_entity_poly.entity_id
_entity_poly.type
_entity_poly.pdbx_seq_one_letter_code
_entity_poly.pdbx_strand_id
1 'polypeptide(L)'
;TLTKAIETFGPDPVAVAAQVQQPVGRVLRRMAAIPELRAGLLVCDRSGTVIFRKSIDGFVVPRFGACCPLWPLFAVLGNPGVVTHARLEQLGRGHSEFDCVATCESLPAQGYNVPPLVQAVMLILPAQSTGATSIKLDVGATCRVCPRQACAARREPSILNDGV
;
A
#
# COMPACT_ATOMS: atom_id res chain seq x y z
N THR A 1 15.18 19.77 0.23
CA THR A 1 15.25 18.55 1.06
C THR A 1 13.87 17.91 1.10
N LEU A 2 13.75 16.64 1.47
CA LEU A 2 12.46 15.93 1.49
C LEU A 2 11.42 16.63 2.37
N THR A 3 11.81 17.03 3.59
CA THR A 3 10.94 17.72 4.54
C THR A 3 10.37 19.03 3.97
N LYS A 4 11.22 19.86 3.35
CA LYS A 4 10.76 21.11 2.69
C LYS A 4 9.78 20.86 1.55
N ALA A 5 9.97 19.78 0.78
CA ALA A 5 9.03 19.42 -0.27
C ALA A 5 7.67 19.00 0.32
N ILE A 6 7.67 18.22 1.41
CA ILE A 6 6.43 17.84 2.11
C ILE A 6 5.73 19.06 2.71
N GLU A 7 6.47 20.02 3.27
CA GLU A 7 5.91 21.29 3.76
C GLU A 7 5.20 22.08 2.64
N THR A 8 5.72 22.00 1.41
CA THR A 8 5.19 22.74 0.26
C THR A 8 4.01 22.04 -0.42
N PHE A 9 4.13 20.73 -0.64
CA PHE A 9 3.17 19.94 -1.44
C PHE A 9 2.24 19.08 -0.58
N GLY A 10 2.36 19.14 0.75
CA GLY A 10 1.73 18.19 1.64
C GLY A 10 2.32 16.78 1.49
N PRO A 11 1.65 15.76 2.03
CA PRO A 11 2.10 14.38 1.96
C PRO A 11 1.78 13.70 0.61
N ASP A 12 1.80 14.43 -0.50
CA ASP A 12 1.68 13.87 -1.86
C ASP A 12 3.04 13.30 -2.31
N PRO A 13 3.22 11.96 -2.36
CA PRO A 13 4.52 11.38 -2.67
C PRO A 13 4.96 11.61 -4.12
N VAL A 14 4.01 11.81 -5.05
CA VAL A 14 4.32 12.03 -6.47
C VAL A 14 4.82 13.45 -6.67
N ALA A 15 4.11 14.45 -6.11
CA ALA A 15 4.55 15.84 -6.15
C ALA A 15 5.90 16.02 -5.43
N VAL A 16 6.05 15.40 -4.25
CA VAL A 16 7.32 15.42 -3.51
C VAL A 16 8.44 14.76 -4.31
N ALA A 17 8.21 13.60 -4.94
CA ALA A 17 9.20 12.90 -5.77
C ALA A 17 9.67 13.74 -6.95
N ALA A 18 8.74 14.43 -7.63
CA ALA A 18 9.06 15.36 -8.71
C ALA A 18 9.95 16.52 -8.21
N GLN A 19 9.60 17.13 -7.08
CA GLN A 19 10.35 18.25 -6.51
C GLN A 19 11.78 17.87 -6.13
N VAL A 20 11.99 16.68 -5.55
CA VAL A 20 13.33 16.25 -5.12
C VAL A 20 14.08 15.45 -6.20
N GLN A 21 13.47 15.26 -7.38
CA GLN A 21 14.01 14.49 -8.50
C GLN A 21 14.47 13.09 -8.10
N GLN A 22 13.62 12.35 -7.39
CA GLN A 22 13.90 10.98 -6.94
C GLN A 22 12.82 10.00 -7.41
N PRO A 23 13.15 8.70 -7.57
CA PRO A 23 12.14 7.69 -7.85
C PRO A 23 11.05 7.63 -6.76
N VAL A 24 9.80 7.45 -7.17
CA VAL A 24 8.64 7.44 -6.26
C VAL A 24 8.82 6.42 -5.14
N GLY A 25 9.21 5.17 -5.44
CA GLY A 25 9.37 4.15 -4.39
C GLY A 25 10.48 4.47 -3.37
N ARG A 26 11.53 5.23 -3.75
CA ARG A 26 12.49 5.80 -2.81
C ARG A 26 11.84 6.85 -1.91
N VAL A 27 11.03 7.74 -2.48
CA VAL A 27 10.29 8.77 -1.71
C VAL A 27 9.30 8.12 -0.75
N LEU A 28 8.54 7.11 -1.17
CA LEU A 28 7.64 6.34 -0.31
C LEU A 28 8.38 5.77 0.91
N ARG A 29 9.52 5.08 0.69
CA ARG A 29 10.36 4.53 1.78
C ARG A 29 10.85 5.61 2.73
N ARG A 30 11.24 6.78 2.21
CA ARG A 30 11.72 7.89 3.04
C ARG A 30 10.60 8.58 3.82
N MET A 31 9.44 8.81 3.22
CA MET A 31 8.26 9.35 3.90
C MET A 31 7.82 8.43 5.04
N ALA A 32 7.86 7.10 4.85
CA ALA A 32 7.56 6.14 5.90
C ALA A 32 8.46 6.25 7.14
N ALA A 33 9.66 6.79 7.00
CA ALA A 33 10.60 7.00 8.10
C ALA A 33 10.38 8.33 8.85
N ILE A 34 9.49 9.21 8.38
CA ILE A 34 9.17 10.49 9.01
C ILE A 34 8.09 10.23 10.08
N PRO A 35 8.38 10.41 11.39
CA PRO A 35 7.44 10.11 12.47
C PRO A 35 6.12 10.89 12.39
N GLU A 36 6.17 12.15 11.98
CA GLU A 36 5.04 13.09 11.92
C GLU A 36 3.97 12.64 10.93
N LEU A 37 4.37 11.93 9.86
CA LEU A 37 3.43 11.37 8.87
C LEU A 37 2.67 10.16 9.41
N ARG A 38 3.13 9.54 10.51
CA ARG A 38 2.58 8.31 11.09
C ARG A 38 2.34 7.19 10.06
N ALA A 39 3.14 7.16 9.00
CA ALA A 39 2.86 6.33 7.84
C ALA A 39 3.18 4.84 8.07
N GLY A 40 2.41 3.95 7.46
CA GLY A 40 2.76 2.55 7.26
C GLY A 40 3.54 2.35 5.96
N LEU A 41 4.25 1.23 5.84
CA LEU A 41 4.96 0.87 4.61
C LEU A 41 4.96 -0.64 4.41
N LEU A 42 4.56 -1.06 3.22
CA LEU A 42 4.67 -2.45 2.78
C LEU A 42 5.59 -2.55 1.57
N VAL A 43 6.36 -3.62 1.52
CA VAL A 43 7.10 -4.03 0.31
C VAL A 43 6.81 -5.50 0.05
N CYS A 44 6.46 -5.85 -1.18
CA CYS A 44 6.36 -7.25 -1.60
C CYS A 44 7.29 -7.54 -2.79
N ASP A 45 7.73 -8.80 -2.87
CA ASP A 45 8.46 -9.30 -4.03
C ASP A 45 7.50 -9.81 -5.11
N ARG A 46 8.07 -10.29 -6.23
CA ARG A 46 7.32 -10.82 -7.38
C ARG A 46 6.41 -12.02 -7.07
N SER A 47 6.60 -12.73 -5.95
CA SER A 47 5.69 -13.81 -5.54
C SER A 47 4.41 -13.28 -4.88
N GLY A 48 4.35 -11.96 -4.62
CA GLY A 48 3.31 -11.34 -3.80
C GLY A 48 3.57 -11.49 -2.30
N THR A 49 4.72 -12.04 -1.90
CA THR A 49 5.09 -12.16 -0.49
C THR A 49 5.48 -10.79 0.04
N VAL A 50 4.81 -10.34 1.10
CA VAL A 50 5.22 -9.11 1.82
C VAL A 50 6.52 -9.41 2.57
N ILE A 51 7.60 -8.75 2.17
CA ILE A 51 8.97 -8.94 2.68
C ILE A 51 9.39 -7.84 3.67
N PHE A 52 8.70 -6.69 3.67
CA PHE A 52 8.91 -5.62 4.63
C PHE A 52 7.57 -5.07 5.12
N ARG A 53 7.49 -4.77 6.42
CA ARG A 53 6.29 -4.24 7.08
C ARG A 53 6.68 -3.18 8.09
N LYS A 54 6.19 -1.96 7.91
CA LYS A 54 6.05 -0.94 8.96
C LYS A 54 4.56 -0.75 9.22
N SER A 55 4.15 -1.02 10.45
CA SER A 55 2.75 -0.93 10.86
C SER A 55 2.31 0.53 11.05
N ILE A 56 1.02 0.76 10.94
CA ILE A 56 0.31 2.00 11.25
C ILE A 56 -0.95 1.62 12.02
N ASP A 57 -1.37 2.47 12.97
CA ASP A 57 -2.58 2.23 13.75
C ASP A 57 -3.81 2.13 12.85
N GLY A 58 -4.67 1.15 13.10
CA GLY A 58 -5.91 0.94 12.34
C GLY A 58 -5.74 0.18 11.02
N PHE A 59 -4.53 -0.03 10.50
CA PHE A 59 -4.28 -0.89 9.34
C PHE A 59 -3.60 -2.19 9.75
N VAL A 60 -4.37 -3.27 9.77
CA VAL A 60 -3.89 -4.61 10.09
C VAL A 60 -3.10 -5.19 8.91
N VAL A 61 -1.83 -5.47 9.15
CA VAL A 61 -0.95 -6.19 8.23
C VAL A 61 -0.74 -7.61 8.76
N PRO A 62 -1.26 -8.65 8.09
CA PRO A 62 -1.07 -10.02 8.52
C PRO A 62 0.42 -10.40 8.58
N ARG A 63 0.82 -11.03 9.69
CA ARG A 63 2.16 -11.63 9.81
C ARG A 63 2.25 -12.96 9.05
N PHE A 64 1.15 -13.70 9.02
CA PHE A 64 1.01 -14.99 8.37
C PHE A 64 -0.20 -14.99 7.43
N GLY A 65 -0.16 -15.87 6.42
CA GLY A 65 -1.23 -16.01 5.44
C GLY A 65 -1.19 -14.97 4.32
N ALA A 66 -2.15 -15.09 3.41
CA ALA A 66 -2.29 -14.18 2.27
C ALA A 66 -2.97 -12.88 2.69
N CYS A 67 -2.38 -11.74 2.30
CA CYS A 67 -3.01 -10.43 2.42
C CYS A 67 -4.18 -10.30 1.44
N CYS A 68 -5.04 -9.30 1.66
CA CYS A 68 -6.10 -9.00 0.70
C CYS A 68 -5.50 -8.62 -0.67
N PRO A 69 -5.86 -9.34 -1.76
CA PRO A 69 -5.29 -9.08 -3.08
C PRO A 69 -5.76 -7.75 -3.69
N LEU A 70 -6.76 -7.09 -3.09
CA LEU A 70 -7.25 -5.78 -3.53
C LEU A 70 -6.40 -4.61 -3.02
N TRP A 71 -5.38 -4.85 -2.20
CA TRP A 71 -4.47 -3.77 -1.83
C TRP A 71 -3.74 -3.21 -3.06
N PRO A 72 -3.59 -1.88 -3.20
CA PRO A 72 -2.87 -1.26 -4.31
C PRO A 72 -1.46 -1.80 -4.52
N LEU A 73 -0.81 -2.26 -3.45
CA LEU A 73 0.47 -2.97 -3.48
C LEU A 73 0.50 -4.10 -4.53
N PHE A 74 -0.55 -4.91 -4.62
CA PHE A 74 -0.62 -6.03 -5.55
C PHE A 74 -1.09 -5.61 -6.94
N ALA A 75 -1.84 -4.52 -7.06
CA ALA A 75 -2.29 -3.99 -8.35
C ALA A 75 -1.12 -3.46 -9.20
N VAL A 76 -0.10 -2.88 -8.56
CA VAL A 76 1.10 -2.38 -9.26
C VAL A 76 2.16 -3.47 -9.49
N LEU A 77 2.06 -4.63 -8.84
CA LEU A 77 3.09 -5.66 -8.88
C LEU A 77 3.33 -6.15 -10.32
N GLY A 78 4.60 -6.14 -10.75
CA GLY A 78 4.97 -6.55 -12.10
C GLY A 78 4.79 -5.46 -13.17
N ASN A 79 4.36 -4.25 -12.79
CA ASN A 79 4.19 -3.12 -13.70
C ASN A 79 5.12 -1.95 -13.31
N PRO A 80 6.45 -2.04 -13.55
CA PRO A 80 7.38 -0.95 -13.26
C PRO A 80 6.97 0.35 -13.95
N GLY A 81 7.10 1.47 -13.23
CA GLY A 81 6.73 2.81 -13.73
C GLY A 81 5.26 3.19 -13.50
N VAL A 82 4.40 2.25 -13.11
CA VAL A 82 3.04 2.56 -12.66
C VAL A 82 3.08 3.09 -11.22
N VAL A 83 2.30 4.15 -10.98
CA VAL A 83 1.99 4.66 -9.64
C VAL A 83 0.47 4.69 -9.49
N THR A 84 -0.03 4.11 -8.41
CA THR A 84 -1.45 4.08 -8.09
C THR A 84 -1.70 4.76 -6.76
N HIS A 85 -2.71 5.62 -6.73
CA HIS A 85 -3.27 6.17 -5.50
C HIS A 85 -4.67 5.58 -5.30
N ALA A 86 -4.99 5.15 -4.08
CA ALA A 86 -6.33 4.74 -3.70
C ALA A 86 -6.63 5.11 -2.24
N ARG A 87 -7.83 5.64 -2.01
CA ARG A 87 -8.44 5.75 -0.68
C ARG A 87 -9.00 4.38 -0.29
N LEU A 88 -8.56 3.83 0.84
CA LEU A 88 -8.96 2.52 1.32
C LEU A 88 -9.73 2.65 2.64
N GLU A 89 -10.73 1.78 2.83
CA GLU A 89 -11.22 1.41 4.16
C GLU A 89 -10.88 -0.06 4.38
N GLN A 90 -10.13 -0.36 5.44
CA GLN A 90 -9.87 -1.74 5.81
C GLN A 90 -11.01 -2.25 6.71
N LEU A 91 -11.87 -3.06 6.14
CA LEU A 91 -13.00 -3.67 6.83
C LEU A 91 -12.55 -4.52 8.01
N GLY A 92 -13.20 -4.37 9.15
CA GLY A 92 -12.87 -5.07 10.38
C GLY A 92 -13.14 -4.22 11.62
N ARG A 93 -12.23 -4.28 12.60
CA ARG A 93 -12.32 -3.46 13.81
C ARG A 93 -11.64 -2.11 13.58
N GLY A 94 -12.44 -1.05 13.58
CA GLY A 94 -11.99 0.32 13.35
C GLY A 94 -12.31 0.77 11.94
N HIS A 95 -13.13 1.83 11.82
CA HIS A 95 -13.48 2.46 10.55
C HIS A 95 -12.43 3.52 10.18
N SER A 96 -11.18 3.09 10.04
CA SER A 96 -10.10 3.98 9.64
C SER A 96 -9.92 3.94 8.13
N GLU A 97 -9.86 5.14 7.55
CA GLU A 97 -9.57 5.32 6.14
C GLU A 97 -8.08 5.65 5.96
N PHE A 98 -7.53 5.25 4.82
CA PHE A 98 -6.13 5.44 4.49
C PHE A 98 -5.96 5.90 3.05
N ASP A 99 -5.08 6.87 2.83
CA ASP A 99 -4.59 7.18 1.48
C ASP A 99 -3.36 6.31 1.21
N CYS A 100 -3.46 5.45 0.20
CA CYS A 100 -2.42 4.50 -0.16
C CYS A 100 -1.82 4.84 -1.52
N VAL A 101 -0.51 5.04 -1.55
CA VAL A 101 0.25 5.24 -2.80
C VAL A 101 1.16 4.04 -2.99
N ALA A 102 1.01 3.36 -4.12
CA ALA A 102 1.79 2.19 -4.48
C ALA A 102 2.52 2.38 -5.81
N THR A 103 3.70 1.79 -5.93
CA THR A 103 4.45 1.71 -7.20
C THR A 103 5.24 0.41 -7.26
N CYS A 104 5.72 0.05 -8.46
CA CYS A 104 6.61 -1.07 -8.67
C CYS A 104 7.97 -0.58 -9.19
N GLU A 105 9.04 -1.08 -8.59
CA GLU A 105 10.42 -0.77 -8.95
C GLU A 105 11.13 -2.02 -9.47
N SER A 106 11.95 -1.83 -10.51
CA SER A 106 12.92 -2.85 -10.95
C SER A 106 14.20 -2.69 -10.16
N LEU A 107 14.69 -3.79 -9.60
CA LEU A 107 16.02 -3.85 -9.01
C LEU A 107 17.08 -4.02 -10.11
N PRO A 108 18.30 -3.50 -9.91
CA PRO A 108 19.39 -3.67 -10.88
C PRO A 108 19.63 -5.15 -11.22
N ALA A 109 19.58 -5.49 -12.50
CA ALA A 109 19.95 -6.81 -12.99
C ALA A 109 21.45 -7.04 -12.83
N GLN A 110 21.84 -8.27 -12.50
CA GLN A 110 23.23 -8.66 -12.24
C GLN A 110 23.97 -9.14 -13.51
N GLY A 111 23.59 -8.62 -14.69
CA GLY A 111 24.21 -8.97 -15.96
C GLY A 111 23.24 -8.96 -17.14
N TYR A 112 23.77 -9.30 -18.32
CA TYR A 112 22.97 -9.46 -19.54
C TYR A 112 22.04 -10.66 -19.42
N ASN A 113 20.85 -10.54 -20.02
CA ASN A 113 19.86 -11.62 -20.10
C ASN A 113 19.37 -12.16 -18.74
N VAL A 114 19.56 -11.40 -17.65
CA VAL A 114 18.98 -11.70 -16.34
C VAL A 114 17.72 -10.84 -16.17
N PRO A 115 16.52 -11.45 -16.11
CA PRO A 115 15.31 -10.69 -15.81
C PRO A 115 15.48 -9.96 -14.48
N PRO A 116 15.26 -8.63 -14.43
CA PRO A 116 15.39 -7.90 -13.18
C PRO A 116 14.37 -8.42 -12.17
N LEU A 117 14.77 -8.46 -10.90
CA LEU A 117 13.79 -8.61 -9.83
C LEU A 117 12.94 -7.34 -9.77
N VAL A 118 11.69 -7.49 -9.34
CA VAL A 118 10.77 -6.37 -9.11
C VAL A 118 10.25 -6.41 -7.69
N GLN A 119 9.99 -5.23 -7.15
CA GLN A 119 9.37 -5.04 -5.85
C GLN A 119 8.25 -4.03 -5.97
N ALA A 120 7.08 -4.35 -5.41
CA ALA A 120 6.06 -3.34 -5.18
C ALA A 120 6.27 -2.71 -3.80
N VAL A 121 6.07 -1.39 -3.73
CA VAL A 121 6.19 -0.59 -2.52
C VAL A 121 4.87 0.17 -2.35
N MET A 122 4.29 0.13 -1.16
CA MET A 122 3.07 0.86 -0.83
C MET A 122 3.26 1.65 0.47
N LEU A 123 3.11 2.96 0.37
CA LEU A 123 2.99 3.87 1.51
C LEU A 123 1.52 3.92 1.94
N ILE A 124 1.29 3.88 3.25
CA ILE A 124 -0.04 3.97 3.86
C ILE A 124 -0.05 5.22 4.74
N LEU A 125 -0.88 6.20 4.41
CA LEU A 125 -1.04 7.42 5.20
C LEU A 125 -2.40 7.41 5.88
N PRO A 126 -2.54 7.93 7.12
CA PRO A 126 -3.86 8.25 7.64
C PRO A 126 -4.60 9.14 6.64
N ALA A 127 -5.84 8.79 6.33
CA ALA A 127 -6.66 9.61 5.45
C ALA A 127 -6.74 11.05 5.98
N GLN A 128 -6.45 12.02 5.11
CA GLN A 128 -6.79 13.41 5.42
C GLN A 128 -8.29 13.62 5.22
N SER A 129 -8.89 14.43 6.09
CA SER A 129 -10.29 14.86 5.96
C SER A 129 -10.40 15.81 4.76
N THR A 130 -10.58 15.24 3.58
CA THR A 130 -10.74 16.01 2.33
C THR A 130 -12.03 15.58 1.64
N GLY A 131 -13.16 16.05 2.16
CA GLY A 131 -14.46 16.05 1.48
C GLY A 131 -15.15 14.68 1.36
N ALA A 132 -16.46 14.66 1.56
CA ALA A 132 -17.32 13.47 1.64
C ALA A 132 -17.54 12.70 0.30
N THR A 133 -16.61 12.76 -0.66
CA THR A 133 -16.84 12.32 -2.05
C THR A 133 -15.72 11.50 -2.70
N SER A 134 -14.66 11.12 -1.98
CA SER A 134 -13.69 10.18 -2.56
C SER A 134 -14.24 8.75 -2.57
N ILE A 135 -14.31 8.12 -3.75
CA ILE A 135 -14.64 6.70 -3.87
C ILE A 135 -13.56 5.91 -3.11
N LYS A 136 -13.98 5.22 -2.06
CA LYS A 136 -13.11 4.36 -1.26
C LYS A 136 -13.21 2.92 -1.69
N LEU A 137 -12.08 2.22 -1.66
CA LEU A 137 -12.01 0.79 -1.91
C LEU A 137 -12.05 0.02 -0.58
N ASP A 138 -13.11 -0.76 -0.41
CA ASP A 138 -13.24 -1.68 0.71
C ASP A 138 -12.29 -2.87 0.57
N VAL A 139 -11.34 -2.99 1.49
CA VAL A 139 -10.36 -4.08 1.53
C VAL A 139 -10.42 -4.82 2.86
N GLY A 140 -9.91 -6.06 2.89
CA GLY A 140 -9.72 -6.79 4.15
C GLY A 140 -8.25 -6.79 4.59
N ALA A 141 -7.98 -7.38 5.75
CA ALA A 141 -6.62 -7.81 6.12
C ALA A 141 -6.27 -9.15 5.45
N THR A 142 -7.12 -10.17 5.67
CA THR A 142 -7.11 -11.47 4.99
C THR A 142 -8.53 -11.87 4.58
N CYS A 143 -8.69 -12.88 3.72
CA CYS A 143 -10.01 -13.37 3.34
C CYS A 143 -10.75 -14.00 4.53
N ARG A 144 -10.06 -14.82 5.34
CA ARG A 144 -10.63 -15.54 6.49
C ARG A 144 -11.37 -14.66 7.50
N VAL A 145 -10.92 -13.41 7.70
CA VAL A 145 -11.52 -12.48 8.68
C VAL A 145 -12.13 -11.24 8.03
N CYS A 146 -12.38 -11.26 6.73
CA CYS A 146 -13.00 -10.15 6.02
C CYS A 146 -14.53 -10.31 6.01
N PRO A 147 -15.31 -9.31 6.50
CA PRO A 147 -16.77 -9.38 6.54
C PRO A 147 -17.43 -9.15 5.17
N ARG A 148 -16.67 -8.73 4.14
CA ARG A 148 -17.22 -8.49 2.79
C ARG A 148 -17.84 -9.76 2.21
N GLN A 149 -19.14 -9.74 1.92
CA GLN A 149 -19.87 -10.93 1.44
C GLN A 149 -19.51 -11.26 -0.02
N ALA A 150 -19.96 -10.45 -0.98
CA ALA A 150 -19.74 -10.67 -2.41
C ALA A 150 -18.39 -10.10 -2.89
N CYS A 151 -17.28 -10.68 -2.42
CA CYS A 151 -15.94 -10.30 -2.87
C CYS A 151 -15.46 -11.21 -4.01
N ALA A 152 -15.39 -10.69 -5.24
CA ALA A 152 -14.89 -11.43 -6.40
C ALA A 152 -13.42 -11.90 -6.26
N ALA A 153 -12.64 -11.25 -5.38
CA ALA A 153 -11.25 -11.61 -5.12
C ALA A 153 -11.07 -12.54 -3.90
N ARG A 154 -12.16 -13.06 -3.34
CA ARG A 154 -12.14 -13.96 -2.17
C ARG A 154 -11.46 -15.28 -2.53
N ARG A 155 -10.43 -15.65 -1.77
CA ARG A 155 -9.66 -16.90 -1.96
C ARG A 155 -10.04 -18.02 -1.00
N GLU A 156 -10.73 -17.70 0.10
CA GLU A 156 -11.18 -18.64 1.13
C GLU A 156 -12.43 -18.11 1.84
N PRO A 157 -13.26 -18.99 2.44
CA PRO A 157 -14.42 -18.61 3.23
C PRO A 157 -14.07 -17.69 4.41
N SER A 158 -15.04 -16.88 4.84
CA SER A 158 -14.88 -15.99 6.00
C SER A 158 -15.52 -16.60 7.23
N ILE A 159 -14.76 -16.71 8.32
CA ILE A 159 -15.31 -17.16 9.61
C ILE A 159 -16.31 -16.17 10.21
N LEU A 160 -16.45 -14.98 9.64
CA LEU A 160 -17.42 -13.96 10.07
C LEU A 160 -18.75 -14.07 9.33
N ASN A 161 -18.77 -14.70 8.16
CA ASN A 161 -19.98 -14.88 7.35
C ASN A 161 -20.55 -16.29 7.52
N ASP A 162 -19.69 -17.24 7.87
CA ASP A 162 -20.07 -18.62 8.15
C ASP A 162 -20.58 -18.69 9.60
N GLY A 163 -21.86 -18.36 9.79
CA GLY A 163 -22.60 -18.74 10.99
C GLY A 163 -22.87 -20.25 10.97
N VAL A 164 -21.86 -21.03 11.37
CA VAL A 164 -22.02 -22.43 11.80
C VAL A 164 -21.38 -22.58 13.18
#